data_AF-A0A5C6U126-F1
#
_entry.id   AF-A0A5C6U126-F1
#
_cell.length_a   1.000
_cell.length_b   1.000
_cell.length_c   1.000
_cell.angle_alpha   90.00
_cell.angle_beta   90.00
_cell.angle_gamma   90.00
#
_symmetry.space_group_name_H-M   'P 1'
#
loop_
_entity.id
_entity.type
_entity.pdbx_description
1 polymer ?
#
loop_
_entity_poly.entity_id
_entity_poly.type
_entity_poly.pdbx_seq_one_letter_code
_entity_poly.pdbx_strand_id
1 'polypeptide(L)'
;MSPISSTALSGLNAASLQLQGSAHNIANTQTPGFRRQLVQQSAEPAGGVRASIETSPVPGEALAEDIVNQMAAGVVYRANVQTLRTERSMTGSLLDVLA
;
A
#
# COMPACT_ATOMS: atom_id res chain seq x y z
N MET A 1 16.25 -12.34 4.99
CA MET A 1 14.78 -12.19 4.90
C MET A 1 14.32 -12.90 3.63
N SER A 2 13.19 -13.61 3.65
CA SER A 2 12.68 -14.29 2.45
C SER A 2 12.17 -13.24 1.44
N PRO A 3 12.35 -13.44 0.11
CA PRO A 3 11.82 -12.54 -0.91
C PRO A 3 10.29 -12.36 -0.81
N ILE A 4 9.58 -13.36 -0.30
CA ILE A 4 8.12 -13.29 -0.09
C ILE A 4 7.77 -12.28 1.01
N SER A 5 8.50 -12.29 2.14
CA SER A 5 8.26 -11.34 3.22
C SER A 5 8.66 -9.91 2.83
N SER A 6 9.74 -9.71 2.05
CA SER A 6 10.10 -8.37 1.56
C SER A 6 9.08 -7.82 0.55
N THR A 7 8.56 -8.64 -0.36
CA THR A 7 7.49 -8.24 -1.29
C THR A 7 6.21 -7.91 -0.54
N ALA A 8 5.80 -8.73 0.43
CA ALA A 8 4.60 -8.47 1.19
C ALA A 8 4.71 -7.22 2.08
N LEU A 9 5.86 -7.00 2.73
CA LEU A 9 6.10 -5.79 3.54
C LEU A 9 6.11 -4.51 2.70
N SER A 10 6.76 -4.54 1.53
CA SER A 10 6.74 -3.39 0.61
C SER A 10 5.34 -3.10 0.06
N GLY A 11 4.57 -4.14 -0.29
CA GLY A 11 3.17 -3.99 -0.68
C GLY A 11 2.28 -3.43 0.42
N LEU A 12 2.52 -3.81 1.69
CA LEU A 12 1.82 -3.21 2.84
C LEU A 12 2.15 -1.73 3.01
N ASN A 13 3.42 -1.36 2.85
CA ASN A 13 3.83 0.04 2.92
C ASN A 13 3.17 0.87 1.81
N ALA A 14 3.19 0.37 0.57
CA ALA A 14 2.54 1.01 -0.56
C ALA A 14 1.02 1.18 -0.35
N ALA A 15 0.34 0.14 0.11
CA ALA A 15 -1.09 0.21 0.41
C ALA A 15 -1.39 1.19 1.55
N SER A 16 -0.55 1.24 2.59
CA SER A 16 -0.68 2.21 3.68
C SER A 16 -0.51 3.65 3.20
N LEU A 17 0.46 3.92 2.34
CA LEU A 17 0.64 5.25 1.74
C LEU A 17 -0.54 5.62 0.84
N GLN A 18 -1.07 4.68 0.07
CA GLN A 18 -2.27 4.90 -0.75
C GLN A 18 -3.48 5.26 0.12
N LEU A 19 -3.71 4.54 1.23
CA LEU A 19 -4.79 4.86 2.17
C LEU A 19 -4.64 6.26 2.76
N GLN A 20 -3.43 6.60 3.21
CA GLN A 20 -3.11 7.90 3.80
C GLN A 20 -3.27 9.04 2.79
N GLY A 21 -2.73 8.89 1.58
CA GLY A 21 -2.82 9.88 0.51
C GLY A 21 -4.26 10.14 0.10
N SER A 22 -5.06 9.08 -0.10
CA SER A 22 -6.47 9.24 -0.41
C SER A 22 -7.28 9.82 0.75
N ALA A 23 -7.01 9.44 2.00
CA ALA A 23 -7.67 10.06 3.16
C ALA A 23 -7.34 11.56 3.28
N HIS A 24 -6.07 11.92 3.06
CA HIS A 24 -5.63 13.31 3.02
C HIS A 24 -6.31 14.10 1.90
N ASN A 25 -6.45 13.53 0.70
CA ASN A 25 -7.14 14.16 -0.41
C ASN A 25 -8.62 14.39 -0.11
N ILE A 26 -9.32 13.38 0.43
CA ILE A 26 -10.74 13.46 0.79
C ILE A 26 -10.97 14.57 1.82
N ALA A 27 -10.13 14.64 2.85
CA ALA A 27 -10.21 15.66 3.89
C ALA A 27 -10.06 17.10 3.35
N ASN A 28 -9.34 17.27 2.24
CA ASN A 28 -9.06 18.58 1.64
C ASN A 28 -9.89 18.88 0.39
N THR A 29 -10.92 18.08 0.09
CA THR A 29 -11.78 18.25 -1.09
C THR A 29 -12.44 19.64 -1.19
N GLN A 30 -12.69 20.30 -0.06
CA GLN A 30 -13.32 21.63 -0.02
C GLN A 30 -12.32 22.77 0.21
N THR A 31 -11.02 22.49 0.10
CA THR A 31 -9.96 23.50 0.28
C THR A 31 -9.65 24.15 -1.07
N PRO A 32 -9.91 25.46 -1.26
CA PRO A 32 -9.62 26.15 -2.52
C PRO A 32 -8.13 26.08 -2.90
N GLY A 33 -7.84 25.76 -4.15
CA GLY A 33 -6.47 25.66 -4.65
C GLY A 33 -5.68 24.42 -4.16
N PHE A 34 -6.35 23.48 -3.49
CA PHE A 34 -5.72 22.25 -3.03
C PHE A 34 -5.16 21.41 -4.19
N ARG A 35 -3.98 20.84 -3.96
CA ARG A 35 -3.31 19.90 -4.86
C ARG A 35 -3.23 18.56 -4.17
N ARG A 36 -3.84 17.56 -4.80
CA ARG A 36 -3.90 16.19 -4.28
C ARG A 36 -2.51 15.57 -4.17
N GLN A 37 -2.38 14.64 -3.24
CA GLN A 37 -1.28 13.71 -3.13
C GLN A 37 -1.51 12.52 -4.07
N LEU A 38 -0.49 12.18 -4.83
CA LEU A 38 -0.43 11.04 -5.74
C LEU A 38 0.60 10.06 -5.21
N VAL A 39 0.24 8.79 -5.10
CA VAL A 39 1.18 7.75 -4.68
C VAL A 39 1.77 7.11 -5.92
N GLN A 40 3.08 7.27 -6.08
CA GLN A 40 3.84 6.61 -7.13
C GLN A 40 4.43 5.31 -6.60
N GLN A 41 4.39 4.27 -7.43
CA GLN A 41 4.98 2.98 -7.11
C GLN A 41 5.94 2.57 -8.22
N SER A 42 7.14 2.14 -7.84
CA SER A 42 8.14 1.59 -8.75
C SER A 42 8.56 0.20 -8.30
N ALA A 43 8.71 -0.73 -9.24
CA ALA A 43 9.22 -2.06 -8.92
C ALA A 43 10.68 -1.99 -8.48
N GLU A 44 11.04 -2.73 -7.44
CA GLU A 44 12.43 -2.84 -6.99
C GLU A 44 13.11 -4.07 -7.62
N PRO A 45 14.40 -3.99 -8.04
CA PRO A 45 15.11 -5.12 -8.65
C PRO A 45 15.18 -6.38 -7.77
N ALA A 46 15.20 -6.20 -6.44
CA ALA A 46 15.22 -7.29 -5.47
C ALA A 46 13.83 -7.89 -5.17
N GLY A 47 12.79 -7.43 -5.88
CA GLY A 47 11.39 -7.82 -5.67
C GLY A 47 10.66 -6.89 -4.69
N GLY A 48 9.36 -6.74 -4.91
CA GLY A 48 8.52 -5.77 -4.20
C GLY A 48 8.48 -4.40 -4.87
N VAL A 49 8.03 -3.41 -4.12
CA VAL A 49 7.78 -2.05 -4.62
C VAL A 49 8.36 -0.99 -3.70
N ARG A 50 8.82 0.12 -4.28
CA ARG A 50 9.03 1.38 -3.55
C ARG A 50 7.83 2.26 -3.82
N ALA A 51 7.30 2.88 -2.77
CA ALA A 51 6.20 3.82 -2.86
C ALA A 51 6.62 5.18 -2.32
N SER A 52 6.20 6.25 -2.99
CA SER A 52 6.45 7.63 -2.59
C SER A 52 5.23 8.49 -2.87
N ILE A 53 5.09 9.58 -2.10
CA ILE A 53 4.04 10.57 -2.31
C ILE A 53 4.61 11.71 -3.15
N GLU A 54 3.87 12.08 -4.19
CA GLU A 54 4.09 13.25 -5.03
C GLU A 54 2.87 14.18 -4.95
N THR A 55 3.07 15.46 -5.27
CA THR A 55 1.98 16.44 -5.31
C THR A 55 1.50 16.61 -6.75
N SER A 56 0.19 16.64 -6.95
CA SER A 56 -0.41 16.85 -8.27
C SER A 56 0.07 18.18 -8.90
N PRO A 57 0.48 18.17 -10.18
CA PRO A 57 0.89 19.38 -10.90
C PRO A 57 -0.28 20.33 -11.16
N VAL A 58 -1.52 19.82 -11.11
CA VAL A 58 -2.76 20.59 -11.34
C VAL A 58 -3.60 20.60 -10.06
N PRO A 59 -4.16 21.75 -9.65
CA PRO A 59 -5.11 21.82 -8.54
C PRO A 59 -6.44 21.14 -8.90
N GLY A 60 -7.13 20.62 -7.89
CA GLY A 60 -8.46 20.04 -8.04
C GLY A 60 -8.63 18.73 -7.28
N GLU A 61 -9.87 18.46 -6.84
CA GLU A 61 -10.25 17.20 -6.23
C GLU A 61 -10.57 16.09 -7.26
N ALA A 62 -10.46 14.83 -6.84
CA ALA A 62 -11.07 13.71 -7.56
C ALA A 62 -11.60 12.69 -6.54
N LEU A 63 -12.65 13.09 -5.81
CA LEU A 63 -13.21 12.32 -4.70
C LEU A 63 -13.55 10.87 -5.07
N ALA A 64 -14.16 10.65 -6.24
CA ALA A 64 -14.49 9.31 -6.70
C ALA A 64 -13.23 8.43 -6.87
N GLU A 65 -12.15 8.98 -7.41
CA GLU A 65 -10.87 8.29 -7.55
C GLU A 65 -10.25 7.99 -6.18
N ASP A 66 -10.28 8.96 -5.25
CA ASP A 66 -9.73 8.77 -3.91
C ASP A 66 -10.48 7.68 -3.12
N ILE A 67 -11.82 7.58 -3.26
CA ILE A 67 -12.61 6.51 -2.64
C ILE A 67 -12.25 5.15 -3.25
N VAL A 68 -12.16 5.06 -4.59
CA VAL A 68 -11.76 3.82 -5.26
C VAL A 68 -10.36 3.39 -4.84
N ASN A 69 -9.44 4.34 -4.74
CA ASN A 69 -8.08 4.11 -4.28
C ASN A 69 -8.03 3.60 -2.83
N GLN A 70 -8.87 4.13 -1.93
CA GLN A 70 -8.97 3.60 -0.56
C GLN A 70 -9.48 2.15 -0.53
N MET A 71 -10.50 1.83 -1.33
CA MET A 71 -11.03 0.47 -1.42
C MET A 71 -9.97 -0.50 -1.96
N ALA A 72 -9.31 -0.14 -3.05
CA ALA A 72 -8.24 -0.92 -3.65
C ALA A 72 -7.08 -1.12 -2.67
N ALA A 73 -6.64 -0.07 -2.00
CA ALA A 73 -5.57 -0.14 -1.00
C ALA A 73 -5.94 -1.05 0.17
N GLY A 74 -7.19 -1.02 0.64
CA GLY A 74 -7.69 -1.94 1.66
C GLY A 74 -7.61 -3.41 1.23
N VAL A 75 -7.91 -3.72 -0.03
CA VAL A 75 -7.76 -5.07 -0.60
C VAL A 75 -6.29 -5.47 -0.66
N VAL A 76 -5.42 -4.61 -1.20
CA VAL A 76 -3.97 -4.87 -1.31
C VAL A 76 -3.35 -5.07 0.07
N TYR A 77 -3.76 -4.28 1.07
CA TYR A 77 -3.29 -4.41 2.44
C TYR A 77 -3.62 -5.80 2.99
N ARG A 78 -4.90 -6.22 2.91
CA ARG A 78 -5.33 -7.53 3.40
C ARG A 78 -4.63 -8.68 2.68
N ALA A 79 -4.45 -8.57 1.36
CA ALA A 79 -3.75 -9.58 0.57
C ALA A 79 -2.31 -9.79 1.06
N ASN A 80 -1.55 -8.71 1.26
CA ASN A 80 -0.17 -8.81 1.74
C ASN A 80 -0.07 -9.31 3.20
N VAL A 81 -1.01 -8.90 4.09
CA VAL A 81 -1.09 -9.47 5.44
C VAL A 81 -1.32 -10.98 5.38
N GLN A 82 -2.21 -11.44 4.50
CA GLN A 82 -2.48 -12.87 4.36
C GLN A 82 -1.25 -13.64 3.88
N THR A 83 -0.48 -13.10 2.93
CA THR A 83 0.79 -13.69 2.49
C THR A 83 1.78 -13.86 3.64
N LEU A 84 1.95 -12.84 4.49
CA LEU A 84 2.82 -12.93 5.66
C LEU A 84 2.32 -13.94 6.69
N ARG A 85 1.01 -14.05 6.89
CA ARG A 85 0.42 -15.05 7.79
C ARG A 85 0.67 -16.46 7.29
N THR A 86 0.51 -16.69 5.99
CA THR A 86 0.78 -17.99 5.36
C THR A 86 2.26 -18.37 5.49
N GLU A 87 3.20 -17.46 5.21
CA GLU A 87 4.64 -17.68 5.39
C GLU A 87 4.97 -18.08 6.85
N ARG A 88 4.40 -17.36 7.83
CA ARG A 88 4.59 -17.68 9.25
C ARG A 88 4.02 -19.04 9.63
N SER A 89 2.83 -19.38 9.12
CA SER A 89 2.17 -20.66 9.38
C SER A 89 2.97 -21.83 8.81
N MET A 90 3.53 -21.66 7.60
CA MET A 90 4.41 -22.66 6.98
C MET A 90 5.69 -22.84 7.79
N THR A 91 6.32 -21.74 8.22
CA THR A 91 7.52 -21.80 9.09
C THR A 91 7.22 -22.52 10.40
N GLY A 92 6.09 -22.21 11.06
CA GLY A 92 5.67 -22.89 12.28
C GLY A 92 5.45 -24.39 12.07
N SER A 93 4.76 -24.76 11.00
CA SER A 93 4.51 -26.17 10.66
C SER A 93 5.81 -26.95 10.41
N LEU A 94 6.82 -26.32 9.78
CA LEU A 94 8.13 -26.93 9.59
C LEU A 94 8.87 -27.12 10.93
N LEU A 95 8.77 -26.14 11.84
CA LEU A 95 9.38 -26.26 13.16
C LEU A 95 8.71 -27.37 14.00
N ASP A 96 7.39 -27.48 13.95
CA ASP A 96 6.63 -28.51 14.68
C ASP A 96 6.97 -29.93 14.21
N VAL A 97 7.30 -30.12 12.93
CA VAL A 97 7.73 -31.43 12.38
C VAL A 97 9.16 -31.80 12.79
N LEU A 98 10.00 -30.80 13.07
CA LEU A 98 11.42 -30.99 13.42
C LEU A 98 11.69 -31.10 14.93
N ALA A 99 10.73 -30.69 15.77
CA ALA A 99 10.78 -30.77 17.22
C ALA A 99 10.40 -32.17 17.74
#